data_AF-W8DUF2-F1
#
_entry.id   AF-W8DUF2-F1
#
_cell.length_a   1.000
_cell.length_b   1.000
_cell.length_c   1.000
_cell.angle_alpha   90.00
_cell.angle_beta   90.00
_cell.angle_gamma   90.00
#
_symmetry.space_group_name_H-M   'P 1'
#
loop_
_entity.id
_entity.type
_entity.pdbx_description
1 polymer ?
#
loop_
_entity_poly.entity_id
_entity_poly.type
_entity_poly.pdbx_seq_one_letter_code
_entity_poly.pdbx_strand_id
1 'polypeptide(L)'
;MGAAVSQLQQALNQAEALSGAVETARAELADIQAQKMLLQQTLTDLKQSALLLSAPEGIAQTTPKSVQLSAGENVISTSGKHTDFSALKRFTVAAGERISLFAQKLGIKIFASKGKVEIQAQGDEMTLDALKDIRISSSEGRLVISAKQEIILTSGGGYIRIADGVVECAAPDKIIQRAAVWQKFGGQSLSQAMQSWESADFAVTPEVLRLSDNSPVAGLKLGLTNGDGTQQSLVTSASGATAVQNNINIDSLNASLLDKT
;
A
#
# COMPACT_ATOMS: atom_id res chain seq x y z
N MET A 1 -35.14 29.70 -4.14
CA MET A 1 -34.35 29.30 -2.95
C MET A 1 -34.97 28.11 -2.22
N GLY A 2 -36.27 28.13 -1.85
CA GLY A 2 -36.92 27.02 -1.13
C GLY A 2 -36.76 25.63 -1.77
N ALA A 3 -36.86 25.52 -3.10
CA ALA A 3 -36.62 24.25 -3.81
C ALA A 3 -35.19 23.72 -3.64
N ALA A 4 -34.18 24.60 -3.69
CA ALA A 4 -32.77 24.23 -3.50
C ALA A 4 -32.47 23.77 -2.07
N VAL A 5 -33.02 24.46 -1.07
CA VAL A 5 -32.91 24.07 0.35
C VAL A 5 -33.61 22.73 0.58
N SER A 6 -34.77 22.49 -0.05
CA SER A 6 -35.47 21.20 0.02
C SER A 6 -34.62 20.05 -0.55
N GLN A 7 -33.92 20.28 -1.66
CA GLN A 7 -32.98 19.29 -2.23
C GLN A 7 -31.82 18.99 -1.27
N LEU A 8 -31.25 20.00 -0.60
CA LEU A 8 -30.20 19.78 0.41
C LEU A 8 -30.73 19.04 1.65
N GLN A 9 -31.95 19.33 2.09
CA GLN A 9 -32.58 18.60 3.19
C GLN A 9 -32.81 17.13 2.82
N GLN A 10 -33.23 16.85 1.58
CA GLN A 10 -33.36 15.49 1.09
C GLN A 10 -32.01 14.76 1.05
N ALA A 11 -30.95 15.42 0.59
CA ALA A 11 -29.59 14.86 0.61
C ALA A 11 -29.11 14.55 2.03
N LEU A 12 -29.37 15.44 2.99
CA LEU A 12 -29.05 15.22 4.40
C LEU A 12 -29.81 14.00 4.96
N ASN A 13 -31.11 13.90 4.69
CA ASN A 13 -31.92 12.76 5.13
C ASN A 13 -31.41 11.43 4.54
N GLN A 14 -30.92 11.44 3.30
CA GLN A 14 -30.30 10.27 2.68
C GLN A 14 -29.00 9.88 3.39
N ALA A 15 -28.14 10.85 3.70
CA ALA A 15 -26.91 10.61 4.45
C ALA A 15 -27.20 10.07 5.86
N GLU A 16 -28.17 10.66 6.57
CA GLU A 16 -28.62 10.19 7.89
C GLU A 16 -29.19 8.75 7.83
N ALA A 17 -29.95 8.41 6.79
CA ALA A 17 -30.47 7.05 6.60
C ALA A 17 -29.37 6.02 6.36
N LEU A 18 -28.27 6.40 5.69
CA LEU A 18 -27.09 5.55 5.55
C LEU A 18 -26.31 5.42 6.87
N SER A 19 -26.28 6.48 7.69
CA SER A 19 -25.57 6.53 8.98
C SER A 19 -25.91 5.35 9.88
N GLY A 20 -27.19 5.08 10.09
CA GLY A 20 -27.61 3.97 10.97
C GLY A 20 -27.11 2.60 10.50
N ALA A 21 -27.01 2.39 9.18
CA ALA A 21 -26.46 1.16 8.60
C ALA A 21 -24.94 1.09 8.73
N VAL A 22 -24.25 2.22 8.57
CA VAL A 22 -22.79 2.35 8.72
C VAL A 22 -22.36 2.12 10.17
N GLU A 23 -23.08 2.68 11.14
CA GLU A 23 -22.86 2.45 12.58
C GLU A 23 -22.97 0.97 12.94
N THR A 24 -24.04 0.32 12.47
CA THR A 24 -24.25 -1.13 12.68
C THR A 24 -23.10 -1.95 12.09
N ALA A 25 -22.55 -1.52 10.96
CA ALA A 25 -21.42 -2.15 10.29
C ALA A 25 -20.05 -1.77 10.88
N ARG A 26 -20.00 -0.90 11.90
CA ARG A 26 -18.77 -0.33 12.48
C ARG A 26 -17.84 0.32 11.42
N ALA A 27 -18.42 0.83 10.34
CA ALA A 27 -17.70 1.65 9.37
C ALA A 27 -17.71 3.13 9.81
N GLU A 28 -16.87 3.96 9.20
CA GLU A 28 -16.78 5.37 9.56
C GLU A 28 -17.90 6.18 8.91
N LEU A 29 -18.50 7.08 9.68
CA LEU A 29 -19.58 7.93 9.22
C LEU A 29 -19.09 9.12 8.42
N ALA A 30 -19.91 9.55 7.46
CA ALA A 30 -19.77 10.90 6.92
C ALA A 30 -20.02 11.93 8.03
N ASP A 31 -19.33 13.07 7.99
CA ASP A 31 -19.55 14.17 8.93
C ASP A 31 -20.91 14.86 8.66
N ILE A 32 -21.97 14.22 9.15
CA ILE A 32 -23.35 14.67 9.01
C ILE A 32 -23.58 15.97 9.79
N GLN A 33 -22.85 16.19 10.89
CA GLN A 33 -22.97 17.42 11.67
C GLN A 33 -22.44 18.62 10.89
N ALA A 34 -21.29 18.50 10.23
CA ALA A 34 -20.79 19.54 9.32
C ALA A 34 -21.79 19.82 8.19
N GLN A 35 -22.40 18.80 7.58
CA GLN A 35 -23.44 19.00 6.56
C GLN A 35 -24.66 19.77 7.09
N LYS A 36 -25.11 19.42 8.30
CA LYS A 36 -26.27 20.03 8.95
C LYS A 36 -26.00 21.49 9.31
N MET A 37 -24.82 21.79 9.85
CA MET A 37 -24.37 23.16 10.14
C MET A 37 -24.26 23.99 8.86
N LEU A 38 -23.63 23.45 7.81
CA LEU A 38 -23.52 24.13 6.51
C LEU A 38 -24.92 24.49 5.97
N LEU A 39 -25.87 23.56 5.99
CA LEU A 39 -27.24 23.81 5.55
C LEU A 39 -27.94 24.90 6.37
N GLN A 40 -27.96 24.79 7.70
CA GLN A 40 -28.80 25.63 8.56
C GLN A 40 -28.23 27.03 8.83
N GLN A 41 -26.91 27.12 8.98
CA GLN A 41 -26.22 28.34 9.40
C GLN A 41 -25.68 29.15 8.22
N THR A 42 -25.41 28.50 7.09
CA THR A 42 -24.78 29.14 5.93
C THR A 42 -25.72 29.22 4.73
N LEU A 43 -26.25 28.09 4.26
CA LEU A 43 -26.95 28.00 2.97
C LEU A 43 -28.44 28.41 3.04
N THR A 44 -29.13 28.13 4.15
CA THR A 44 -30.52 28.56 4.36
C THR A 44 -30.59 30.07 4.43
N ASP A 45 -31.39 30.66 3.55
CA ASP A 45 -31.49 32.12 3.35
C ASP A 45 -30.16 32.82 3.04
N LEU A 46 -29.11 32.05 2.68
CA LEU A 46 -27.74 32.55 2.48
C LEU A 46 -27.27 33.46 3.64
N LYS A 47 -27.47 33.02 4.88
CA LYS A 47 -27.10 33.74 6.12
C LYS A 47 -25.61 34.13 6.20
N GLN A 48 -24.76 33.48 5.42
CA GLN A 48 -23.34 33.80 5.28
C GLN A 48 -22.97 33.92 3.79
N SER A 49 -21.77 34.44 3.53
CA SER A 49 -21.23 34.59 2.17
C SER A 49 -20.94 33.22 1.53
N ALA A 50 -21.95 32.65 0.88
CA ALA A 50 -21.88 31.35 0.23
C ALA A 50 -22.46 31.36 -1.18
N LEU A 51 -22.08 30.37 -1.97
CA LEU A 51 -22.64 30.08 -3.27
C LEU A 51 -23.50 28.81 -3.21
N LEU A 52 -24.75 28.93 -3.62
CA LEU A 52 -25.66 27.79 -3.79
C LEU A 52 -26.04 27.65 -5.26
N LEU A 53 -25.57 26.58 -5.90
CA LEU A 53 -25.96 26.23 -7.27
C LEU A 53 -27.13 25.24 -7.21
N SER A 54 -28.23 25.55 -7.90
CA SER A 54 -29.38 24.65 -8.01
C SER A 54 -30.03 24.81 -9.38
N ALA A 55 -30.18 23.69 -10.07
CA ALA A 55 -30.83 23.60 -11.37
C ALA A 55 -31.64 22.29 -11.42
N PRO A 56 -32.99 22.34 -11.41
CA PRO A 56 -33.84 21.15 -11.40
C PRO A 56 -33.55 20.15 -12.54
N GLU A 57 -33.11 20.66 -13.68
CA GLU A 57 -32.78 19.86 -14.87
C GLU A 57 -31.28 19.51 -14.97
N GLY A 58 -30.48 19.81 -13.95
CA GLY A 58 -29.08 19.37 -13.85
C GLY A 58 -28.02 20.48 -13.91
N ILE A 59 -26.80 20.13 -13.52
CA ILE A 59 -25.61 20.99 -13.51
C ILE A 59 -24.47 20.23 -14.21
N ALA A 60 -23.79 20.88 -15.16
CA ALA A 60 -22.61 20.34 -15.82
C ALA A 60 -21.39 21.25 -15.60
N GLN A 61 -20.26 20.67 -15.19
CA GLN A 61 -18.96 21.35 -15.09
C GLN A 61 -17.99 20.68 -16.06
N THR A 62 -17.52 21.42 -17.07
CA THR A 62 -16.66 20.89 -18.14
C THR A 62 -15.52 21.84 -18.47
N THR A 63 -14.35 21.29 -18.80
CA THR A 63 -13.17 22.04 -19.23
C THR A 63 -12.22 21.10 -19.99
N PRO A 64 -11.51 21.57 -21.03
CA PRO A 64 -10.45 20.80 -21.66
C PRO A 64 -9.17 20.70 -20.80
N LYS A 65 -9.10 21.44 -19.68
CA LYS A 65 -7.97 21.43 -18.74
C LYS A 65 -8.36 20.71 -17.44
N SER A 66 -8.09 21.33 -16.29
CA SER A 66 -8.28 20.71 -14.98
C SER A 66 -9.48 21.31 -14.25
N VAL A 67 -10.20 20.47 -13.50
CA VAL A 67 -11.12 20.87 -12.44
C VAL A 67 -10.42 20.59 -11.10
N GLN A 68 -10.39 21.57 -10.21
CA GLN A 68 -9.88 21.43 -8.85
C GLN A 68 -11.00 21.76 -7.86
N LEU A 69 -11.29 20.82 -6.96
CA LEU A 69 -12.19 21.02 -5.83
C LEU A 69 -11.33 21.04 -4.56
N SER A 70 -11.41 22.14 -3.80
CA SER A 70 -10.65 22.33 -2.57
C SER A 70 -11.55 22.94 -1.51
N ALA A 71 -11.55 22.36 -0.33
CA ALA A 71 -12.25 22.85 0.85
C ALA A 71 -11.25 22.86 2.01
N GLY A 72 -11.34 23.87 2.89
CA GLY A 72 -10.57 23.90 4.15
C GLY A 72 -11.10 22.90 5.19
N GLU A 73 -12.34 22.44 5.00
CA GLU A 73 -13.00 21.40 5.78
C GLU A 73 -13.32 20.20 4.86
N ASN A 74 -14.60 19.93 4.61
CA ASN A 74 -15.05 18.71 3.95
C ASN A 74 -15.47 18.94 2.48
N VAL A 75 -15.08 18.02 1.58
CA VAL A 75 -15.75 17.85 0.27
C VAL A 75 -16.83 16.78 0.42
N ILE A 76 -18.10 17.19 0.37
CA ILE A 76 -19.25 16.30 0.50
C ILE A 76 -19.92 16.10 -0.86
N SER A 77 -20.12 14.84 -1.25
CA SER A 77 -20.86 14.46 -2.45
C SER A 77 -21.94 13.45 -2.10
N THR A 78 -23.20 13.85 -2.29
CA THR A 78 -24.37 13.02 -2.00
C THR A 78 -25.20 12.85 -3.26
N SER A 79 -25.54 11.59 -3.59
CA SER A 79 -26.34 11.23 -4.76
C SER A 79 -27.54 10.40 -4.34
N GLY A 80 -28.73 10.76 -4.81
CA GLY A 80 -29.94 9.96 -4.57
C GLY A 80 -30.01 8.65 -5.39
N LYS A 81 -29.08 8.46 -6.35
CA LYS A 81 -28.97 7.26 -7.19
C LYS A 81 -27.55 6.68 -7.12
N HIS A 82 -26.69 7.04 -8.07
CA HIS A 82 -25.32 6.55 -8.21
C HIS A 82 -24.33 7.71 -8.15
N THR A 83 -23.14 7.44 -7.62
CA THR A 83 -21.98 8.33 -7.75
C THR A 83 -20.93 7.58 -8.56
N ASP A 84 -20.68 8.04 -9.79
CA ASP A 84 -19.79 7.38 -10.74
C ASP A 84 -18.52 8.22 -10.97
N PHE A 85 -17.36 7.61 -10.79
CA PHE A 85 -16.06 8.21 -11.13
C PHE A 85 -15.42 7.42 -12.27
N SER A 86 -15.24 8.06 -13.42
CA SER A 86 -14.59 7.46 -14.59
C SER A 86 -13.26 8.14 -14.89
N ALA A 87 -12.16 7.38 -14.86
CA ALA A 87 -10.82 7.88 -15.16
C ALA A 87 -10.13 6.98 -16.19
N LEU A 88 -9.68 7.55 -17.31
CA LEU A 88 -9.06 6.79 -18.41
C LEU A 88 -7.66 6.27 -18.08
N LYS A 89 -6.92 6.99 -17.23
CA LYS A 89 -5.54 6.63 -16.88
C LYS A 89 -5.45 6.05 -15.48
N ARG A 90 -5.77 6.86 -14.47
CA ARG A 90 -5.56 6.51 -13.07
C ARG A 90 -6.63 7.13 -12.19
N PHE A 91 -7.09 6.35 -11.21
CA PHE A 91 -7.83 6.81 -10.05
C PHE A 91 -6.93 6.67 -8.81
N THR A 92 -6.71 7.75 -8.06
CA THR A 92 -5.80 7.76 -6.90
C THR A 92 -6.51 8.42 -5.74
N VAL A 93 -6.48 7.77 -4.58
CA VAL A 93 -7.05 8.26 -3.32
C VAL A 93 -5.96 8.18 -2.26
N ALA A 94 -5.74 9.27 -1.54
CA ALA A 94 -4.86 9.33 -0.38
C ALA A 94 -5.61 10.07 0.73
N ALA A 95 -5.68 9.45 1.91
CA ALA A 95 -6.32 10.01 3.09
C ALA A 95 -5.29 10.06 4.23
N GLY A 96 -5.25 11.16 5.00
CA GLY A 96 -4.34 11.32 6.12
C GLY A 96 -4.67 10.43 7.32
N GLU A 97 -5.92 9.96 7.43
CA GLU A 97 -6.40 9.18 8.56
C GLU A 97 -6.91 7.80 8.12
N ARG A 98 -7.98 7.74 7.31
CA ARG A 98 -8.63 6.47 6.94
C ARG A 98 -9.33 6.54 5.59
N ILE A 99 -9.42 5.39 4.92
CA ILE A 99 -10.37 5.13 3.84
C ILE A 99 -11.41 4.14 4.37
N SER A 100 -12.70 4.51 4.34
CA SER A 100 -13.80 3.62 4.72
C SER A 100 -14.72 3.40 3.51
N LEU A 101 -14.98 2.13 3.16
CA LEU A 101 -15.84 1.72 2.06
C LEU A 101 -16.93 0.80 2.59
N PHE A 102 -18.19 1.19 2.40
CA PHE A 102 -19.34 0.45 2.91
C PHE A 102 -20.40 0.28 1.82
N ALA A 103 -20.97 -0.92 1.70
CA ALA A 103 -22.07 -1.22 0.81
C ALA A 103 -23.16 -2.00 1.56
N GLN A 104 -24.35 -1.41 1.70
CA GLN A 104 -25.41 -1.96 2.52
C GLN A 104 -26.08 -3.22 1.94
N LYS A 105 -26.25 -3.29 0.60
CA LYS A 105 -27.16 -4.28 -0.03
C LYS A 105 -26.51 -5.20 -1.06
N LEU A 106 -25.72 -4.64 -1.98
CA LEU A 106 -25.22 -5.37 -3.16
C LEU A 106 -23.73 -5.75 -3.07
N GLY A 107 -23.10 -5.50 -1.92
CA GLY A 107 -21.71 -5.82 -1.65
C GLY A 107 -20.70 -4.92 -2.36
N ILE A 108 -19.42 -5.27 -2.22
CA ILE A 108 -18.27 -4.57 -2.81
C ILE A 108 -17.64 -5.47 -3.88
N LYS A 109 -17.25 -4.86 -5.00
CA LYS A 109 -16.57 -5.53 -6.12
C LYS A 109 -15.29 -4.79 -6.45
N ILE A 110 -14.16 -5.48 -6.42
CA ILE A 110 -12.83 -4.94 -6.74
C ILE A 110 -12.19 -5.90 -7.74
N PHE A 111 -11.94 -5.43 -8.97
CA PHE A 111 -11.38 -6.26 -10.04
C PHE A 111 -10.25 -5.51 -10.75
N ALA A 112 -9.20 -6.24 -11.11
CA ALA A 112 -8.21 -5.81 -12.09
C ALA A 112 -8.31 -6.75 -13.31
N SER A 113 -8.65 -6.21 -14.49
CA SER A 113 -8.68 -7.01 -15.72
C SER A 113 -7.28 -7.47 -16.14
N LYS A 114 -6.28 -6.64 -15.87
CA LYS A 114 -4.85 -6.90 -16.04
C LYS A 114 -4.09 -6.22 -14.91
N GLY A 115 -2.89 -6.69 -14.64
CA GLY A 115 -2.04 -6.17 -13.56
C GLY A 115 -2.35 -6.82 -12.20
N LYS A 116 -1.46 -6.57 -11.25
CA LYS A 116 -1.49 -7.13 -9.90
C LYS A 116 -2.52 -6.40 -9.04
N VAL A 117 -3.24 -7.14 -8.20
CA VAL A 117 -3.99 -6.56 -7.07
C VAL A 117 -3.13 -6.69 -5.83
N GLU A 118 -2.91 -5.58 -5.14
CA GLU A 118 -2.12 -5.50 -3.91
C GLU A 118 -2.95 -4.91 -2.79
N ILE A 119 -3.03 -5.61 -1.68
CA ILE A 119 -3.70 -5.17 -0.45
C ILE A 119 -2.72 -5.43 0.68
N GLN A 120 -2.39 -4.40 1.46
CA GLN A 120 -1.37 -4.46 2.50
C GLN A 120 -1.80 -3.63 3.71
N ALA A 121 -1.58 -4.15 4.91
CA ALA A 121 -1.53 -3.39 6.15
C ALA A 121 -0.06 -3.30 6.56
N GLN A 122 0.59 -2.17 6.26
CA GLN A 122 2.06 -2.05 6.35
C GLN A 122 2.60 -1.85 7.77
N GLY A 123 1.74 -1.37 8.68
CA GLY A 123 2.11 -1.11 10.07
C GLY A 123 1.12 -1.67 11.09
N ASP A 124 0.14 -2.47 10.65
CA ASP A 124 -0.93 -2.96 11.52
C ASP A 124 -1.53 -4.28 10.98
N GLU A 125 -2.55 -4.80 11.64
CA GLU A 125 -3.28 -6.02 11.30
C GLU A 125 -4.10 -5.90 10.00
N MET A 126 -4.26 -7.04 9.33
CA MET A 126 -5.23 -7.22 8.25
C MET A 126 -6.24 -8.30 8.63
N THR A 127 -7.53 -7.96 8.58
CA THR A 127 -8.63 -8.88 8.88
C THR A 127 -9.50 -9.12 7.64
N LEU A 128 -9.78 -10.39 7.33
CA LEU A 128 -10.68 -10.82 6.26
C LEU A 128 -11.73 -11.79 6.82
N ASP A 129 -12.92 -11.27 7.12
CA ASP A 129 -14.02 -12.05 7.68
C ASP A 129 -15.21 -12.13 6.72
N ALA A 130 -15.93 -13.26 6.76
CA ALA A 130 -17.20 -13.43 6.09
C ALA A 130 -18.16 -14.25 6.94
N LEU A 131 -19.45 -13.90 6.91
CA LEU A 131 -20.52 -14.68 7.55
C LEU A 131 -20.73 -16.05 6.88
N LYS A 132 -20.43 -16.13 5.58
CA LYS A 132 -20.49 -17.35 4.77
C LYS A 132 -19.07 -17.74 4.36
N ASP A 133 -18.96 -18.53 3.32
CA ASP A 133 -17.67 -19.03 2.83
C ASP A 133 -16.71 -17.91 2.42
N ILE A 134 -15.43 -18.07 2.81
CA ILE A 134 -14.29 -17.43 2.19
C ILE A 134 -13.71 -18.39 1.15
N ARG A 135 -13.52 -17.93 -0.10
CA ARG A 135 -12.88 -18.71 -1.17
C ARG A 135 -11.59 -18.03 -1.61
N ILE A 136 -10.48 -18.74 -1.50
CA ILE A 136 -9.15 -18.30 -1.95
C ILE A 136 -8.64 -19.34 -2.94
N SER A 137 -8.39 -18.93 -4.18
CA SER A 137 -7.95 -19.84 -5.24
C SER A 137 -6.99 -19.16 -6.22
N SER A 138 -6.10 -19.96 -6.80
CA SER A 138 -5.27 -19.58 -7.94
C SER A 138 -5.52 -20.61 -9.05
N SER A 139 -5.99 -20.17 -10.22
CA SER A 139 -6.39 -21.07 -11.30
C SER A 139 -5.21 -21.68 -12.05
N GLU A 140 -4.14 -20.90 -12.22
CA GLU A 140 -2.96 -21.27 -13.02
C GLU A 140 -1.65 -21.17 -12.24
N GLY A 141 -1.70 -20.62 -11.02
CA GLY A 141 -0.53 -20.33 -10.20
C GLY A 141 -0.48 -21.15 -8.92
N ARG A 142 -0.03 -20.50 -7.84
CA ARG A 142 0.11 -21.10 -6.51
C ARG A 142 -0.49 -20.20 -5.45
N LEU A 143 -0.93 -20.80 -4.35
CA LEU A 143 -1.25 -20.11 -3.11
C LEU A 143 -0.01 -20.15 -2.21
N VAL A 144 0.45 -18.98 -1.74
CA VAL A 144 1.55 -18.85 -0.78
C VAL A 144 0.99 -18.18 0.46
N ILE A 145 0.97 -18.92 1.58
CA ILE A 145 0.62 -18.41 2.90
C ILE A 145 1.88 -18.53 3.74
N SER A 146 2.33 -17.43 4.32
CA SER A 146 3.56 -17.38 5.08
C SER A 146 3.38 -16.42 6.25
N ALA A 147 3.87 -16.83 7.41
CA ALA A 147 3.86 -16.03 8.61
C ALA A 147 5.21 -16.17 9.31
N LYS A 148 5.66 -15.10 9.96
CA LYS A 148 6.94 -15.11 10.70
C LYS A 148 6.84 -15.92 12.00
N GLN A 149 5.71 -15.81 12.69
CA GLN A 149 5.51 -16.43 14.00
C GLN A 149 4.75 -17.76 13.84
N GLU A 150 3.56 -17.71 13.23
CA GLU A 150 2.65 -18.86 13.28
C GLU A 150 1.62 -18.83 12.15
N ILE A 151 1.28 -20.02 11.65
CA ILE A 151 0.08 -20.26 10.83
C ILE A 151 -0.80 -21.24 11.60
N ILE A 152 -2.07 -20.88 11.83
CA ILE A 152 -3.09 -21.80 12.38
C ILE A 152 -4.27 -21.89 11.41
N LEU A 153 -4.64 -23.11 11.05
CA LEU A 153 -5.85 -23.44 10.31
C LEU A 153 -6.78 -24.22 11.25
N THR A 154 -7.97 -23.69 11.58
CA THR A 154 -8.88 -24.31 12.55
C THR A 154 -10.25 -24.61 11.94
N SER A 155 -10.89 -25.69 12.41
CA SER A 155 -12.28 -26.01 12.08
C SER A 155 -12.87 -27.02 13.07
N GLY A 156 -14.00 -26.71 13.69
CA GLY A 156 -14.74 -27.64 14.56
C GLY A 156 -13.91 -28.22 15.72
N GLY A 157 -12.91 -27.48 16.21
CA GLY A 157 -11.97 -27.92 17.25
C GLY A 157 -10.73 -28.67 16.74
N GLY A 158 -10.69 -29.09 15.47
CA GLY A 158 -9.46 -29.58 14.84
C GLY A 158 -8.60 -28.44 14.31
N TYR A 159 -7.28 -28.66 14.23
CA TYR A 159 -6.36 -27.67 13.66
C TYR A 159 -5.11 -28.26 13.01
N ILE A 160 -4.51 -27.45 12.14
CA ILE A 160 -3.12 -27.56 11.69
C ILE A 160 -2.40 -26.30 12.12
N ARG A 161 -1.28 -26.45 12.82
CA ARG A 161 -0.45 -25.36 13.32
C ARG A 161 0.97 -25.51 12.79
N ILE A 162 1.55 -24.42 12.31
CA ILE A 162 2.95 -24.35 11.85
C ILE A 162 3.62 -23.20 12.59
N ALA A 163 4.57 -23.52 13.46
CA ALA A 163 5.33 -22.55 14.26
C ALA A 163 6.65 -23.17 14.75
N ASP A 164 7.70 -22.36 14.90
CA ASP A 164 9.00 -22.79 15.48
C ASP A 164 9.62 -24.04 14.83
N GLY A 165 9.38 -24.23 13.53
CA GLY A 165 9.82 -25.43 12.80
C GLY A 165 9.02 -26.71 13.08
N VAL A 166 7.93 -26.61 13.84
CA VAL A 166 7.03 -27.70 14.19
C VAL A 166 5.75 -27.61 13.37
N VAL A 167 5.32 -28.75 12.81
CA VAL A 167 3.98 -28.93 12.23
C VAL A 167 3.18 -29.82 13.16
N GLU A 168 2.07 -29.29 13.66
CA GLU A 168 1.16 -29.97 14.56
C GLU A 168 -0.21 -30.14 13.91
N CYS A 169 -0.68 -31.37 13.85
CA CYS A 169 -2.02 -31.71 13.36
C CYS A 169 -2.79 -32.38 14.50
N ALA A 170 -3.89 -31.78 14.93
CA ALA A 170 -4.70 -32.27 16.04
C ALA A 170 -6.20 -32.24 15.71
N ALA A 171 -6.95 -33.20 16.25
CA ALA A 171 -8.40 -33.25 16.15
C ALA A 171 -9.00 -33.95 17.38
N PRO A 172 -10.20 -33.53 17.84
CA PRO A 172 -10.83 -34.11 19.03
C PRO A 172 -11.36 -35.55 18.84
N ASP A 173 -11.72 -35.95 17.62
CA ASP A 173 -12.22 -37.30 17.31
C ASP A 173 -11.14 -38.13 16.61
N LYS A 174 -10.81 -37.79 15.35
CA LYS A 174 -9.88 -38.59 14.53
C LYS A 174 -9.16 -37.77 13.48
N ILE A 175 -7.92 -38.18 13.18
CA ILE A 175 -7.16 -37.77 12.01
C ILE A 175 -7.12 -38.95 11.04
N ILE A 176 -7.70 -38.80 9.86
CA ILE A 176 -7.77 -39.86 8.84
C ILE A 176 -6.74 -39.55 7.75
N GLN A 177 -5.72 -40.41 7.61
CA GLN A 177 -4.74 -40.34 6.54
C GLN A 177 -5.00 -41.49 5.54
N ARG A 178 -5.41 -41.17 4.32
CA ARG A 178 -5.65 -42.14 3.24
C ARG A 178 -4.61 -41.92 2.15
N ALA A 179 -3.76 -42.90 1.90
CA ALA A 179 -2.72 -42.82 0.88
C ALA A 179 -2.47 -44.20 0.24
N ALA A 180 -2.06 -44.18 -1.03
CA ALA A 180 -1.52 -45.37 -1.68
C ALA A 180 -0.13 -45.74 -1.11
N VAL A 181 0.64 -44.73 -0.70
CA VAL A 181 1.96 -44.86 -0.06
C VAL A 181 2.09 -43.78 1.01
N TRP A 182 2.55 -44.15 2.20
CA TRP A 182 2.87 -43.22 3.28
C TRP A 182 4.29 -43.49 3.80
N GLN A 183 5.16 -42.48 3.78
CA GLN A 183 6.56 -42.58 4.16
C GLN A 183 6.93 -41.40 5.07
N LYS A 184 7.72 -41.69 6.11
CA LYS A 184 8.28 -40.69 7.02
C LYS A 184 9.80 -40.68 6.86
N PHE A 185 10.35 -39.54 6.45
CA PHE A 185 11.79 -39.30 6.35
C PHE A 185 12.28 -38.48 7.56
N GLY A 186 13.60 -38.36 7.71
CA GLY A 186 14.19 -37.41 8.66
C GLY A 186 13.81 -35.96 8.29
N GLY A 187 13.69 -35.08 9.29
CA GLY A 187 13.31 -33.69 9.06
C GLY A 187 14.33 -32.92 8.23
N GLN A 188 13.85 -32.11 7.30
CA GLN A 188 14.64 -31.15 6.52
C GLN A 188 13.90 -29.81 6.50
N SER A 189 14.60 -28.70 6.67
CA SER A 189 14.01 -27.36 6.60
C SER A 189 13.87 -26.91 5.16
N LEU A 190 12.68 -26.47 4.76
CA LEU A 190 12.51 -25.74 3.50
C LEU A 190 12.89 -24.27 3.74
N SER A 191 14.06 -23.85 3.27
CA SER A 191 14.49 -22.45 3.27
C SER A 191 13.74 -21.67 2.20
N GLN A 192 12.42 -21.54 2.32
CA GLN A 192 11.66 -20.71 1.39
C GLN A 192 11.76 -19.27 1.88
N ALA A 193 12.64 -18.54 1.18
CA ALA A 193 12.91 -17.13 1.32
C ALA A 193 11.65 -16.33 1.70
N MET A 194 11.56 -15.92 2.97
CA MET A 194 10.86 -14.67 3.26
C MET A 194 11.52 -13.64 2.36
N GLN A 195 10.69 -12.95 1.59
CA GLN A 195 11.10 -11.85 0.75
C GLN A 195 11.70 -10.77 1.66
N SER A 196 13.00 -10.88 1.94
CA SER A 196 13.80 -9.74 2.33
C SER A 196 13.74 -8.81 1.15
N TRP A 197 13.16 -7.65 1.36
CA TRP A 197 13.19 -6.59 0.38
C TRP A 197 14.67 -6.32 0.13
N GLU A 198 15.17 -6.64 -1.06
CA GLU A 198 16.53 -6.27 -1.44
C GLU A 198 16.57 -4.73 -1.47
N SER A 199 17.26 -4.11 -0.51
CA SER A 199 17.82 -2.80 -0.76
C SER A 199 18.89 -2.99 -1.82
N ALA A 200 18.77 -2.28 -2.94
CA ALA A 200 19.86 -2.24 -3.90
C ALA A 200 21.00 -1.42 -3.29
N ASP A 201 21.91 -2.09 -2.59
CA ASP A 201 23.13 -1.46 -2.11
C ASP A 201 24.03 -1.20 -3.33
N PHE A 202 24.12 0.08 -3.73
CA PHE A 202 24.95 0.51 -4.86
C PHE A 202 26.44 0.38 -4.50
N ALA A 203 27.16 -0.51 -5.21
CA ALA A 203 28.58 -0.76 -4.99
C ALA A 203 29.43 -0.33 -6.19
N VAL A 204 30.57 0.33 -5.94
CA VAL A 204 31.54 0.76 -6.97
C VAL A 204 32.93 0.20 -6.66
N THR A 205 33.67 -0.19 -7.69
CA THR A 205 35.08 -0.60 -7.57
C THR A 205 35.96 0.32 -8.43
N PRO A 206 36.58 1.35 -7.83
CA PRO A 206 37.50 2.23 -8.54
C PRO A 206 38.72 1.49 -9.11
N GLU A 207 39.14 1.87 -10.31
CA GLU A 207 40.34 1.36 -10.99
C GLU A 207 41.19 2.52 -11.51
N VAL A 208 42.50 2.44 -11.32
CA VAL A 208 43.46 3.45 -11.81
C VAL A 208 44.33 2.87 -12.90
N LEU A 209 44.25 3.51 -14.06
CA LEU A 209 45.03 3.18 -15.25
C LEU A 209 45.92 4.38 -15.64
N ARG A 210 47.06 4.11 -16.25
CA ARG A 210 47.92 5.17 -16.81
C ARG A 210 47.27 5.77 -18.05
N LEU A 211 47.22 7.10 -18.12
CA LEU A 211 46.68 7.84 -19.26
C LEU A 211 47.41 7.56 -20.59
N SER A 212 48.68 7.15 -20.54
CA SER A 212 49.51 6.94 -21.73
C SER A 212 49.22 5.63 -22.47
N ASP A 213 48.85 4.58 -21.75
CA ASP A 213 48.79 3.21 -22.31
C ASP A 213 47.69 2.32 -21.69
N ASN A 214 46.82 2.88 -20.84
CA ASN A 214 45.82 2.16 -20.06
C ASN A 214 46.37 1.00 -19.22
N SER A 215 47.67 0.96 -18.93
CA SER A 215 48.22 -0.07 -18.04
C SER A 215 47.82 0.20 -16.59
N PRO A 216 47.54 -0.85 -15.80
CA PRO A 216 47.12 -0.70 -14.41
C PRO A 216 48.24 -0.13 -13.54
N VAL A 217 47.88 0.76 -12.60
CA VAL A 217 48.82 1.33 -11.64
C VAL A 217 48.64 0.62 -10.30
N ALA A 218 49.60 -0.23 -9.94
CA ALA A 218 49.58 -0.95 -8.67
C ALA A 218 50.22 -0.16 -7.52
N GLY A 219 49.73 -0.36 -6.30
CA GLY A 219 50.32 0.17 -5.06
C GLY A 219 50.10 1.67 -4.82
N LEU A 220 49.21 2.30 -5.58
CA LEU A 220 48.94 3.73 -5.49
C LEU A 220 47.95 4.01 -4.36
N LYS A 221 48.27 4.98 -3.48
CA LYS A 221 47.37 5.41 -2.42
C LYS A 221 46.40 6.49 -2.91
N LEU A 222 45.12 6.20 -2.79
CA LEU A 222 44.00 7.07 -3.14
C LEU A 222 43.22 7.46 -1.89
N GLY A 223 42.79 8.71 -1.82
CA GLY A 223 41.81 9.17 -0.85
C GLY A 223 40.46 9.31 -1.53
N LEU A 224 39.46 8.56 -1.05
CA LEU A 224 38.05 8.76 -1.42
C LEU A 224 37.35 9.55 -0.33
N THR A 225 36.56 10.54 -0.73
CA THR A 225 35.63 11.22 0.17
C THR A 225 34.22 10.71 -0.09
N ASN A 226 33.59 10.12 0.92
CA ASN A 226 32.22 9.63 0.87
C ASN A 226 31.21 10.78 0.95
N GLY A 227 29.94 10.52 0.61
CA GLY A 227 28.88 11.53 0.62
C GLY A 227 28.59 12.14 2.00
N ASP A 228 29.05 11.51 3.08
CA ASP A 228 28.98 12.00 4.46
C ASP A 228 30.20 12.86 4.88
N GLY A 229 31.15 13.08 3.97
CA GLY A 229 32.37 13.84 4.21
C GLY A 229 33.50 13.03 4.86
N THR A 230 33.31 11.73 5.12
CA THR A 230 34.37 10.86 5.64
C THR A 230 35.40 10.54 4.55
N GLN A 231 36.69 10.60 4.91
CA GLN A 231 37.78 10.23 4.00
C GLN A 231 38.27 8.82 4.28
N GLN A 232 38.46 8.04 3.23
CA GLN A 232 39.00 6.69 3.28
C GLN A 232 40.23 6.58 2.37
N SER A 233 41.28 5.97 2.87
CA SER A 233 42.48 5.66 2.09
C SER A 233 42.36 4.26 1.49
N LEU A 234 42.53 4.16 0.17
CA LEU A 234 42.56 2.92 -0.57
C LEU A 234 43.92 2.74 -1.23
N VAL A 235 44.29 1.49 -1.48
CA VAL A 235 45.51 1.12 -2.22
C VAL A 235 45.11 0.29 -3.41
N THR A 236 45.63 0.63 -4.59
CA THR A 236 45.37 -0.14 -5.81
C THR A 236 46.12 -1.49 -5.78
N SER A 237 45.44 -2.54 -6.22
CA SER A 237 46.00 -3.88 -6.39
C SER A 237 46.88 -3.97 -7.65
N ALA A 238 47.47 -5.15 -7.91
CA ALA A 238 48.27 -5.40 -9.12
C ALA A 238 47.51 -5.14 -10.44
N SER A 239 46.18 -5.20 -10.42
CA SER A 239 45.31 -4.88 -11.56
C SER A 239 44.83 -3.43 -11.57
N GLY A 240 45.34 -2.54 -10.71
CA GLY A 240 44.91 -1.15 -10.65
C GLY A 240 43.59 -0.90 -9.91
N ALA A 241 42.87 -1.95 -9.51
CA ALA A 241 41.59 -1.87 -8.81
C ALA A 241 41.75 -1.72 -7.29
N THR A 242 40.82 -1.03 -6.62
CA THR A 242 40.72 -0.94 -5.16
C THR A 242 39.68 -1.91 -4.59
N ALA A 243 39.52 -1.93 -3.26
CA ALA A 243 38.43 -2.64 -2.60
C ALA A 243 37.05 -2.08 -3.00
N VAL A 244 36.03 -2.94 -3.01
CA VAL A 244 34.62 -2.58 -3.29
C VAL A 244 34.11 -1.59 -2.25
N GLN A 245 33.38 -0.58 -2.71
CA GLN A 245 32.82 0.48 -1.88
C GLN A 245 31.29 0.45 -1.95
N ASN A 246 30.62 0.21 -0.82
CA ASN A 246 29.17 -0.03 -0.76
C ASN A 246 28.35 1.18 -0.26
N ASN A 247 29.01 2.29 0.12
CA ASN A 247 28.37 3.48 0.71
C ASN A 247 28.75 4.77 -0.04
N ILE A 248 28.77 4.71 -1.37
CA ILE A 248 29.16 5.84 -2.21
C ILE A 248 27.92 6.56 -2.75
N ASN A 249 27.89 7.88 -2.58
CA ASN A 249 26.94 8.75 -3.27
C ASN A 249 27.54 9.13 -4.64
N ILE A 250 26.86 8.75 -5.73
CA ILE A 250 27.36 8.95 -7.10
C ILE A 250 27.49 10.43 -7.48
N ASP A 251 26.71 11.30 -6.81
CA ASP A 251 26.67 12.73 -7.12
C ASP A 251 27.83 13.52 -6.48
N SER A 252 28.59 12.92 -5.56
CA SER A 252 29.63 13.62 -4.78
C SER A 252 30.97 12.88 -4.65
N LEU A 253 31.20 11.85 -5.48
CA LEU A 253 32.46 11.10 -5.45
C LEU A 253 33.66 12.01 -5.78
N ASN A 254 34.54 12.21 -4.80
CA ASN A 254 35.82 12.90 -4.99
C ASN A 254 36.97 11.95 -4.65
N ALA A 255 37.84 11.70 -5.65
CA ALA A 255 39.06 10.92 -5.50
C ALA A 255 40.28 11.84 -5.55
N SER A 256 41.26 11.61 -4.67
CA SER A 256 42.49 12.36 -4.58
C SER A 256 43.70 11.42 -4.50
N LEU A 257 44.83 11.84 -5.08
CA LEU A 257 46.10 11.12 -4.94
C LEU A 257 46.74 11.53 -3.61
N LEU A 258 47.01 10.55 -2.75
CA LEU A 258 47.62 10.80 -1.44
C LEU A 258 49.15 10.72 -1.46
N ASP A 259 49.72 10.08 -2.49
CA ASP A 259 51.17 10.04 -2.67
C ASP A 259 51.63 11.32 -3.38
N LYS A 260 52.07 12.31 -2.59
CA LYS A 260 52.86 13.44 -3.08
C LYS A 260 54.34 13.11 -2.92
N THR A 261 55.00 12.78 -4.03
CA THR A 261 56.33 13.26 -4.42
C THR A 261 56.54 12.99 -5.90
#